data_AF-A0A9E6E9V2-F1
#
_entry.id   AF-A0A9E6E9V2-F1
#
_cell.length_a   1.000
_cell.length_b   1.000
_cell.length_c   1.000
_cell.angle_alpha   90.00
_cell.angle_beta   90.00
_cell.angle_gamma   90.00
#
_symmetry.space_group_name_H-M   'P 1'
#
loop_
_entity.id
_entity.type
_entity.pdbx_description
1 polymer ?
#
loop_
_entity_poly.entity_id
_entity_poly.type
_entity_poly.pdbx_seq_one_letter_code
_entity_poly.pdbx_strand_id
1 'polypeptide(L)'
;MLRTKEDWQQYVESGMPPPERYSGRNRAITAKYAGWYLSYPEIFKWSGMASFASRQVGVAIVLVEMLAAPDRMGAENPLAGLHRFASQQFMQQDLEEIRKGNNKIFRDIAWAHAAYIEGGLAEIEACADEADRRLLLDGFSAIDRGAGLLRTNPDSEEGRRLVWEGNIALLRHEQTEVLQPVFDMLTSGGRIIASFGSELDFSCSLSPDPKFLASFSSHYGYLETLAGLKCIADPVDRWQWVESCVIPAWMAADQANSEGSSGKEQLVSMAAGEQGLLHKISSFTGGLLPG
;
A
#
# COMPACT_ATOMS: atom_id res chain seq x y z
N MET A 1 -1.62 32.79 -2.10
CA MET A 1 -0.75 32.48 -3.24
C MET A 1 -0.67 30.97 -3.29
N LEU A 2 -1.03 30.36 -4.42
CA LEU A 2 -1.01 28.90 -4.56
C LEU A 2 0.45 28.42 -4.48
N ARG A 3 0.68 27.27 -3.85
CA ARG A 3 2.02 26.67 -3.76
C ARG A 3 2.34 25.90 -5.04
N THR A 4 3.62 25.69 -5.33
CA THR A 4 4.04 24.79 -6.44
C THR A 4 3.96 23.32 -6.02
N LYS A 5 3.99 22.39 -6.99
CA LYS A 5 4.05 20.95 -6.71
C LYS A 5 5.28 20.61 -5.87
N GLU A 6 6.42 21.22 -6.18
CA GLU A 6 7.67 21.07 -5.45
C GLU A 6 7.55 21.54 -3.99
N ASP A 7 6.87 22.67 -3.75
CA ASP A 7 6.62 23.15 -2.39
C ASP A 7 5.77 22.16 -1.59
N TRP A 8 4.73 21.58 -2.21
CA TRP A 8 3.89 20.57 -1.57
C TRP A 8 4.64 19.25 -1.34
N GLN A 9 5.47 18.82 -2.29
CA GLN A 9 6.34 17.65 -2.12
C GLN A 9 7.33 17.89 -0.97
N GLN A 10 7.99 19.05 -0.92
CA GLN A 10 8.90 19.39 0.17
C GLN A 10 8.17 19.45 1.52
N TYR A 11 6.94 19.97 1.52
CA TYR A 11 6.11 20.03 2.72
C TYR A 11 5.80 18.65 3.29
N VAL A 12 5.38 17.68 2.46
CA VAL A 12 5.09 16.31 2.93
C VAL A 12 6.34 15.51 3.26
N GLU A 13 7.46 15.82 2.60
CA GLU A 13 8.77 15.23 2.89
C GLU A 13 9.41 15.78 4.17
N SER A 14 9.01 16.97 4.61
CA SER A 14 9.51 17.59 5.82
C SER A 14 9.24 16.71 7.05
N GLY A 15 10.31 16.37 7.76
CA GLY A 15 10.25 15.54 8.98
C GLY A 15 10.14 14.04 8.73
N MET A 16 10.11 13.60 7.47
CA MET A 16 10.18 12.18 7.16
C MET A 16 11.62 11.66 7.28
N PRO A 17 11.83 10.40 7.69
CA PRO A 17 13.14 9.76 7.59
C PRO A 17 13.65 9.79 6.13
N PRO A 18 14.97 9.79 5.93
CA PRO A 18 15.54 9.73 4.58
C PRO A 18 15.19 8.41 3.87
N PRO A 19 15.09 8.38 2.53
CA PRO A 19 14.64 7.21 1.77
C PRO A 19 15.44 5.93 2.01
N GLU A 20 16.72 6.05 2.38
CA GLU A 20 17.64 4.94 2.64
C GLU A 20 17.41 4.28 4.01
N ARG A 21 16.66 4.94 4.93
CA ARG A 21 16.27 4.35 6.22
C ARG A 21 14.96 3.59 6.08
N TYR A 22 14.97 2.50 5.32
CA TYR A 22 13.79 1.77 4.84
C TYR A 22 12.71 1.51 5.90
N SER A 23 13.05 0.83 6.99
CA SER A 23 12.10 0.50 8.06
C SER A 23 11.48 1.74 8.72
N GLY A 24 12.29 2.79 8.95
CA GLY A 24 11.80 4.06 9.51
C GLY A 24 10.95 4.86 8.52
N ARG A 25 11.39 4.93 7.27
CA ARG A 25 10.72 5.62 6.17
C ARG A 25 9.35 5.00 5.87
N ASN A 26 9.30 3.68 5.71
CA ASN A 26 8.06 2.94 5.46
C ASN A 26 7.04 3.17 6.58
N ARG A 27 7.50 3.13 7.84
CA ARG A 27 6.66 3.40 9.01
C ARG A 27 6.10 4.81 8.99
N ALA A 28 6.91 5.82 8.66
CA ALA A 28 6.45 7.20 8.55
C ALA A 28 5.42 7.38 7.42
N ILE A 29 5.64 6.74 6.26
CA ILE A 29 4.68 6.73 5.14
C ILE A 29 3.35 6.09 5.58
N THR A 30 3.42 4.91 6.20
CA THR A 30 2.25 4.19 6.74
C THR A 30 1.48 5.08 7.74
N ALA A 31 2.20 5.75 8.64
CA ALA A 31 1.61 6.63 9.63
C ALA A 31 0.90 7.84 9.02
N LYS A 32 1.49 8.46 7.98
CA LYS A 32 0.87 9.56 7.24
C LYS A 32 -0.45 9.13 6.59
N TYR A 33 -0.45 7.99 5.89
CA TYR A 33 -1.65 7.47 5.25
C TYR A 33 -2.75 7.11 6.26
N ALA A 34 -2.39 6.44 7.35
CA ALA A 34 -3.34 6.11 8.41
C ALA A 34 -3.91 7.39 9.06
N GLY A 35 -3.06 8.39 9.32
CA GLY A 35 -3.45 9.67 9.91
C GLY A 35 -4.42 10.47 9.03
N TRP A 36 -4.18 10.55 7.72
CA TRP A 36 -5.11 11.20 6.79
C TRP A 36 -6.46 10.50 6.73
N TYR A 37 -6.47 9.17 6.63
CA TYR A 37 -7.72 8.42 6.67
C TYR A 37 -8.46 8.63 8.00
N LEU A 38 -7.78 8.59 9.15
CA LEU A 38 -8.44 8.83 10.44
C LEU A 38 -8.97 10.25 10.61
N SER A 39 -8.34 11.23 9.96
CA SER A 39 -8.76 12.63 10.02
C SER A 39 -9.95 12.91 9.11
N TYR A 40 -10.03 12.21 7.97
CA TYR A 40 -11.07 12.39 6.95
C TYR A 40 -11.56 11.04 6.40
N PRO A 41 -12.09 10.16 7.27
CA PRO A 41 -12.45 8.79 6.88
C PRO A 41 -13.55 8.77 5.83
N GLU A 42 -14.39 9.80 5.79
CA GLU A 42 -15.48 9.94 4.83
C GLU A 42 -15.01 10.15 3.38
N ILE A 43 -13.78 10.63 3.15
CA ILE A 43 -13.28 10.99 1.81
C ILE A 43 -11.96 10.33 1.39
N PHE A 44 -11.07 9.92 2.29
CA PHE A 44 -9.74 9.40 1.93
C PHE A 44 -9.62 7.87 1.98
N LYS A 45 -10.49 7.18 1.24
CA LYS A 45 -10.54 5.71 1.19
C LYS A 45 -9.23 5.08 0.67
N TRP A 46 -8.59 5.70 -0.31
CA TRP A 46 -7.29 5.29 -0.84
C TRP A 46 -6.21 5.32 0.23
N SER A 47 -6.16 6.40 1.02
CA SER A 47 -5.19 6.55 2.11
C SER A 47 -5.36 5.45 3.17
N GLY A 48 -6.60 5.06 3.46
CA GLY A 48 -6.91 3.93 4.31
C GLY A 48 -6.30 2.62 3.77
N MET A 49 -6.60 2.27 2.52
CA MET A 49 -6.04 1.07 1.86
C MET A 49 -4.51 1.11 1.82
N ALA A 50 -3.93 2.25 1.41
CA ALA A 50 -2.50 2.44 1.26
C ALA A 50 -1.76 2.26 2.60
N SER A 51 -2.37 2.60 3.74
CA SER A 51 -1.77 2.36 5.06
C SER A 51 -1.57 0.86 5.34
N PHE A 52 -2.55 0.01 5.02
CA PHE A 52 -2.45 -1.44 5.21
C PHE A 52 -1.47 -2.08 4.23
N ALA A 53 -1.49 -1.66 2.97
CA ALA A 53 -0.54 -2.12 1.96
C ALA A 53 0.91 -1.73 2.31
N SER A 54 1.12 -0.48 2.71
CA SER A 54 2.45 0.01 3.13
C SER A 54 2.95 -0.70 4.39
N ARG A 55 2.05 -1.02 5.34
CA ARG A 55 2.41 -1.85 6.51
C ARG A 55 2.88 -3.24 6.09
N GLN A 56 2.20 -3.90 5.15
CA GLN A 56 2.59 -5.22 4.68
C GLN A 56 3.99 -5.22 4.05
N VAL A 57 4.30 -4.21 3.23
CA VAL A 57 5.65 -3.98 2.72
C VAL A 57 6.65 -3.83 3.88
N GLY A 58 6.29 -3.09 4.92
CA GLY A 58 7.11 -2.94 6.13
C GLY A 58 7.43 -4.26 6.84
N VAL A 59 6.48 -5.20 6.91
CA VAL A 59 6.70 -6.54 7.49
C VAL A 59 7.73 -7.31 6.66
N ALA A 60 7.60 -7.31 5.33
CA ALA A 60 8.55 -7.95 4.44
C ALA A 60 9.96 -7.35 4.57
N ILE A 61 10.07 -6.01 4.69
CA ILE A 61 11.34 -5.31 4.89
C ILE A 61 12.03 -5.77 6.18
N VAL A 62 11.31 -5.80 7.30
CA VAL A 62 11.87 -6.21 8.60
C VAL A 62 12.33 -7.67 8.58
N LEU A 63 11.57 -8.56 7.95
CA LEU A 63 11.96 -9.96 7.79
C LEU A 63 13.25 -10.12 7.00
N VAL A 64 13.41 -9.39 5.91
CA VAL A 64 14.65 -9.46 5.13
C VAL A 64 15.81 -8.82 5.89
N GLU A 65 15.61 -7.73 6.63
CA GLU A 65 16.63 -7.17 7.53
C GLU A 65 17.08 -8.18 8.59
N MET A 66 16.15 -8.96 9.15
CA MET A 66 16.45 -10.05 10.09
C MET A 66 17.23 -11.21 9.43
N LEU A 67 16.83 -11.64 8.23
CA LEU A 67 17.48 -12.73 7.51
C LEU A 67 18.85 -12.34 6.92
N ALA A 68 19.05 -11.06 6.64
CA ALA A 68 20.32 -10.51 6.16
C ALA A 68 21.28 -10.16 7.31
N ALA A 69 20.81 -10.14 8.57
CA ALA A 69 21.68 -10.04 9.72
C ALA A 69 22.64 -11.24 9.73
N PRO A 70 23.96 -11.05 9.87
CA PRO A 70 24.92 -12.14 9.77
C PRO A 70 24.69 -13.14 10.89
N ASP A 71 24.11 -14.29 10.53
CA ASP A 71 23.97 -15.40 11.46
C ASP A 71 25.32 -16.12 11.60
N ARG A 72 25.74 -16.33 12.85
CA ARG A 72 27.03 -16.92 13.24
C ARG A 72 27.09 -18.45 13.04
N MET A 73 26.31 -19.01 12.12
CA MET A 73 26.28 -20.45 11.86
C MET A 73 26.76 -20.75 10.44
N GLY A 74 27.96 -21.35 10.38
CA GLY A 74 28.65 -21.74 9.16
C GLY A 74 27.82 -22.70 8.31
N ALA A 75 27.69 -22.38 7.02
CA ALA A 75 27.26 -23.34 6.03
C ALA A 75 28.44 -24.26 5.69
N GLU A 76 28.40 -25.52 6.11
CA GLU A 76 29.44 -26.53 5.84
C GLU A 76 29.53 -26.92 4.35
N ASN A 77 28.58 -26.50 3.51
CA ASN A 77 28.57 -26.77 2.07
C ASN A 77 28.77 -25.46 1.25
N PRO A 78 29.92 -25.30 0.55
CA PRO A 78 30.23 -24.11 -0.25
C PRO A 78 29.26 -23.84 -1.40
N LEU A 79 28.71 -24.88 -2.02
CA LEU A 79 27.77 -24.79 -3.14
C LEU A 79 26.38 -24.34 -2.65
N ALA A 80 25.94 -24.86 -1.49
CA ALA A 80 24.74 -24.38 -0.82
C ALA A 80 24.92 -22.94 -0.30
N GLY A 81 26.13 -22.59 0.16
CA GLY A 81 26.50 -21.23 0.55
C GLY A 81 26.43 -20.24 -0.62
N LEU A 82 26.94 -20.62 -1.80
CA LEU A 82 26.89 -19.81 -3.00
C LEU A 82 25.46 -19.64 -3.53
N HIS A 83 24.66 -20.72 -3.54
CA HIS A 83 23.24 -20.66 -3.91
C HIS A 83 22.45 -19.77 -2.94
N ARG A 84 22.64 -19.93 -1.63
CA ARG A 84 22.01 -19.07 -0.61
C ARG A 84 22.43 -17.61 -0.78
N PHE A 85 23.71 -17.34 -0.99
CA PHE A 85 24.22 -15.99 -1.23
C PHE A 85 23.62 -15.36 -2.48
N ALA A 86 23.56 -16.09 -3.59
CA ALA A 86 22.95 -15.63 -4.83
C ALA A 86 21.45 -15.37 -4.65
N SER A 87 20.69 -16.31 -4.06
CA SER A 87 19.26 -16.14 -3.78
C SER A 87 18.99 -14.96 -2.84
N GLN A 88 19.83 -14.76 -1.82
CA GLN A 88 19.75 -13.61 -0.92
C GLN A 88 20.01 -12.29 -1.66
N GLN A 89 21.01 -12.25 -2.55
CA GLN A 89 21.30 -11.06 -3.37
C GLN A 89 20.16 -10.72 -4.32
N PHE A 90 19.57 -11.72 -5.00
CA PHE A 90 18.41 -11.48 -5.88
C PHE A 90 17.18 -10.99 -5.10
N MET A 91 16.88 -11.61 -3.96
CA MET A 91 15.80 -11.14 -3.07
C MET A 91 16.04 -9.73 -2.54
N GLN A 92 17.30 -9.34 -2.28
CA GLN A 92 17.64 -7.98 -1.86
C GLN A 92 17.40 -6.97 -2.97
N GLN A 93 17.72 -7.30 -4.23
CA GLN A 93 17.44 -6.43 -5.38
C GLN A 93 15.94 -6.23 -5.59
N ASP A 94 15.16 -7.31 -5.59
CA ASP A 94 13.70 -7.24 -5.74
C ASP A 94 13.05 -6.45 -4.60
N LEU A 95 13.50 -6.65 -3.35
CA LEU A 95 13.01 -5.88 -2.21
C LEU A 95 13.37 -4.40 -2.32
N GLU A 96 14.56 -4.09 -2.84
CA GLU A 96 14.97 -2.70 -3.05
C GLU A 96 14.08 -1.99 -4.08
N GLU A 97 13.66 -2.69 -5.13
CA GLU A 97 12.69 -2.15 -6.07
C GLU A 97 11.32 -1.93 -5.41
N ILE A 98 10.84 -2.87 -4.57
CA ILE A 98 9.60 -2.69 -3.80
C ILE A 98 9.70 -1.49 -2.85
N ARG A 99 10.83 -1.30 -2.17
CA ARG A 99 11.10 -0.14 -1.29
C ARG A 99 11.06 1.17 -2.07
N LYS A 100 11.74 1.22 -3.23
CA LYS A 100 11.68 2.37 -4.14
C LYS A 100 10.26 2.63 -4.60
N GLY A 101 9.47 1.58 -4.86
CA GLY A 101 8.06 1.68 -5.21
C GLY A 101 7.23 2.41 -4.16
N ASN A 102 7.32 2.01 -2.89
CA ASN A 102 6.59 2.68 -1.82
C ASN A 102 6.98 4.17 -1.67
N ASN A 103 8.27 4.49 -1.84
CA ASN A 103 8.74 5.88 -1.85
C ASN A 103 8.21 6.67 -3.07
N LYS A 104 8.15 6.04 -4.26
CA LYS A 104 7.60 6.65 -5.48
C LYS A 104 6.11 6.97 -5.29
N ILE A 105 5.32 6.02 -4.78
CA ILE A 105 3.88 6.26 -4.48
C ILE A 105 3.71 7.44 -3.53
N PHE A 106 4.50 7.49 -2.45
CA PHE A 106 4.42 8.61 -1.52
C PHE A 106 4.75 9.93 -2.21
N ARG A 107 5.85 10.01 -2.95
CA ARG A 107 6.21 11.25 -3.67
C ARG A 107 5.17 11.66 -4.72
N ASP A 108 4.47 10.70 -5.30
CA ASP A 108 3.50 10.90 -6.37
C ASP A 108 2.13 11.38 -5.85
N ILE A 109 1.61 10.79 -4.78
CA ILE A 109 0.22 11.03 -4.32
C ILE A 109 0.14 11.84 -3.01
N ALA A 110 1.18 11.80 -2.15
CA ALA A 110 1.14 12.42 -0.82
C ALA A 110 0.97 13.94 -0.88
N TRP A 111 1.66 14.60 -1.81
CA TRP A 111 1.60 16.06 -1.97
C TRP A 111 0.17 16.52 -2.29
N ALA A 112 -0.57 15.76 -3.10
CA ALA A 112 -1.94 16.08 -3.48
C ALA A 112 -2.92 15.95 -2.31
N HIS A 113 -2.74 14.94 -1.46
CA HIS A 113 -3.51 14.84 -0.21
C HIS A 113 -3.28 16.06 0.70
N ALA A 114 -2.02 16.45 0.91
CA ALA A 114 -1.70 17.61 1.72
C ALA A 114 -2.25 18.92 1.13
N ALA A 115 -2.10 19.11 -0.19
CA ALA A 115 -2.64 20.25 -0.92
C ALA A 115 -4.16 20.35 -0.78
N TYR A 116 -4.87 19.24 -0.94
CA TYR A 116 -6.32 19.19 -0.79
C TYR A 116 -6.78 19.50 0.63
N ILE A 117 -6.10 18.96 1.65
CA ILE A 117 -6.43 19.22 3.06
C ILE A 117 -6.29 20.71 3.40
N GLU A 118 -5.21 21.35 2.94
CA GLU A 118 -4.90 22.74 3.31
C GLU A 118 -5.60 23.79 2.44
N GLY A 119 -5.74 23.54 1.14
CA GLY A 119 -6.26 24.53 0.18
C GLY A 119 -7.29 24.00 -0.81
N GLY A 120 -7.74 22.75 -0.65
CA GLY A 120 -8.77 22.14 -1.49
C GLY A 120 -8.31 21.82 -2.90
N LEU A 121 -9.28 21.53 -3.77
CA LEU A 121 -9.04 21.09 -5.16
C LEU A 121 -8.21 22.10 -5.97
N ALA A 122 -8.36 23.40 -5.70
CA ALA A 122 -7.68 24.47 -6.43
C ALA A 122 -6.13 24.41 -6.31
N GLU A 123 -5.60 23.94 -5.17
CA GLU A 123 -4.14 23.75 -5.02
C GLU A 123 -3.65 22.59 -5.89
N ILE A 124 -4.43 21.52 -6.04
CA ILE A 124 -4.09 20.39 -6.91
C ILE A 124 -4.18 20.82 -8.38
N GLU A 125 -5.26 21.50 -8.78
CA GLU A 125 -5.46 21.98 -10.15
C GLU A 125 -4.31 22.87 -10.64
N ALA A 126 -3.76 23.70 -9.76
CA ALA A 126 -2.63 24.58 -10.07
C ALA A 126 -1.28 23.84 -10.18
N CYS A 127 -1.17 22.65 -9.59
CA CYS A 127 0.05 21.84 -9.57
C CYS A 127 0.04 20.70 -10.61
N ALA A 128 -1.15 20.24 -11.01
CA ALA A 128 -1.30 19.08 -11.89
C ALA A 128 -0.80 19.38 -13.31
N ASP A 129 0.19 18.61 -13.75
CA ASP A 129 0.61 18.59 -15.14
C ASP A 129 -0.29 17.68 -16.00
N GLU A 130 0.02 17.56 -17.30
CA GLU A 130 -0.78 16.76 -18.22
C GLU A 130 -0.76 15.25 -17.89
N ALA A 131 0.31 14.75 -17.25
CA ALA A 131 0.39 13.36 -16.80
C ALA A 131 -0.45 13.13 -15.53
N ASP A 132 -0.44 14.09 -14.59
CA ASP A 132 -1.24 14.04 -13.37
C ASP A 132 -2.75 14.16 -13.64
N ARG A 133 -3.13 14.87 -14.71
CA ARG A 133 -4.53 15.23 -14.98
C ARG A 133 -5.49 14.05 -15.13
N ARG A 134 -5.05 12.92 -15.70
CA ARG A 134 -6.00 11.91 -16.19
C ARG A 134 -6.63 11.04 -15.10
N LEU A 135 -5.94 10.74 -14.01
CA LEU A 135 -6.49 9.89 -12.94
C LEU A 135 -6.34 10.52 -11.56
N LEU A 136 -5.23 11.22 -11.30
CA LEU A 136 -5.01 11.89 -10.02
C LEU A 136 -5.95 13.09 -9.86
N LEU A 137 -5.97 14.03 -10.82
CA LEU A 137 -6.87 15.19 -10.74
C LEU A 137 -8.34 14.80 -10.85
N ASP A 138 -8.69 13.89 -11.77
CA ASP A 138 -10.05 13.36 -11.90
C ASP A 138 -10.52 12.69 -10.60
N GLY A 139 -9.62 11.94 -9.94
CA GLY A 139 -9.87 11.30 -8.65
C GLY A 139 -10.20 12.32 -7.55
N PHE A 140 -9.35 13.33 -7.38
CA PHE A 140 -9.60 14.40 -6.40
C PHE A 140 -10.82 15.26 -6.74
N SER A 141 -11.11 15.47 -8.03
CA SER A 141 -12.30 16.20 -8.47
C SER A 141 -13.60 15.44 -8.12
N ALA A 142 -13.60 14.12 -8.29
CA ALA A 142 -14.71 13.28 -7.87
C ALA A 142 -14.86 13.26 -6.33
N ILE A 143 -13.75 13.17 -5.59
CA ILE A 143 -13.74 13.26 -4.13
C ILE A 143 -14.30 14.61 -3.65
N ASP A 144 -13.89 15.73 -4.24
CA ASP A 144 -14.35 17.07 -3.87
C ASP A 144 -15.86 17.26 -4.09
N ARG A 145 -16.34 16.84 -5.26
CA ARG A 145 -17.78 16.86 -5.58
C ARG A 145 -18.57 15.97 -4.62
N GLY A 146 -18.08 14.76 -4.35
CA GLY A 146 -18.67 13.84 -3.40
C GLY A 146 -18.72 14.42 -1.98
N ALA A 147 -17.63 15.01 -1.52
CA ALA A 147 -17.54 15.71 -0.23
C ALA A 147 -18.52 16.88 -0.14
N GLY A 148 -18.68 17.67 -1.22
CA GLY A 148 -19.67 18.73 -1.29
C GLY A 148 -21.11 18.23 -1.11
N LEU A 149 -21.45 17.11 -1.78
CA LEU A 149 -22.76 16.47 -1.61
C LEU A 149 -22.95 15.95 -0.18
N LEU A 150 -21.94 15.31 0.41
CA LEU A 150 -22.03 14.77 1.77
C LEU A 150 -22.13 15.87 2.84
N ARG A 151 -21.52 17.04 2.64
CA ARG A 151 -21.68 18.21 3.52
C ARG A 151 -23.11 18.74 3.55
N THR A 152 -23.82 18.64 2.43
CA THR A 152 -25.21 19.12 2.30
C THR A 152 -26.23 18.05 2.68
N ASN A 153 -25.94 16.80 2.37
CA ASN A 153 -26.73 15.64 2.74
C ASN A 153 -25.80 14.45 3.09
N PRO A 154 -25.55 14.19 4.39
CA PRO A 154 -24.71 13.07 4.83
C PRO A 154 -25.18 11.70 4.32
N ASP A 155 -26.46 11.56 4.01
CA ASP A 155 -27.05 10.31 3.52
C ASP A 155 -26.99 10.18 1.99
N SER A 156 -26.36 11.14 1.28
CA SER A 156 -26.26 11.13 -0.18
C SER A 156 -25.52 9.90 -0.72
N GLU A 157 -26.26 9.00 -1.37
CA GLU A 157 -25.70 7.84 -2.08
C GLU A 157 -24.77 8.27 -3.20
N GLU A 158 -25.15 9.30 -3.95
CA GLU A 158 -24.33 9.88 -5.01
C GLU A 158 -23.03 10.49 -4.46
N GLY A 159 -23.10 11.15 -3.30
CA GLY A 159 -21.92 11.67 -2.62
C GLY A 159 -20.94 10.56 -2.24
N ARG A 160 -21.45 9.47 -1.62
CA ARG A 160 -20.64 8.29 -1.30
C ARG A 160 -20.06 7.61 -2.54
N ARG A 161 -20.85 7.49 -3.61
CA ARG A 161 -20.42 6.90 -4.89
C ARG A 161 -19.26 7.66 -5.49
N LEU A 162 -19.36 9.00 -5.60
CA LEU A 162 -18.31 9.85 -6.16
C LEU A 162 -17.02 9.80 -5.33
N VAL A 163 -17.12 9.76 -4.00
CA VAL A 163 -15.95 9.56 -3.14
C VAL A 163 -15.24 8.25 -3.47
N TRP A 164 -15.98 7.14 -3.54
CA TRP A 164 -15.38 5.83 -3.84
C TRP A 164 -14.78 5.80 -5.24
N GLU A 165 -15.49 6.31 -6.25
CA GLU A 165 -15.00 6.40 -7.62
C GLU A 165 -13.71 7.20 -7.71
N GLY A 166 -13.63 8.34 -7.02
CA GLY A 166 -12.43 9.15 -6.99
C GLY A 166 -11.24 8.44 -6.34
N ASN A 167 -11.45 7.75 -5.21
CA ASN A 167 -10.40 6.97 -4.56
C ASN A 167 -9.96 5.74 -5.38
N ILE A 168 -10.88 5.13 -6.13
CA ILE A 168 -10.57 4.05 -7.07
C ILE A 168 -9.75 4.59 -8.26
N ALA A 169 -10.02 5.81 -8.73
CA ALA A 169 -9.20 6.46 -9.74
C ALA A 169 -7.77 6.73 -9.24
N LEU A 170 -7.61 7.19 -7.99
CA LEU A 170 -6.28 7.32 -7.36
C LEU A 170 -5.57 5.95 -7.25
N LEU A 171 -6.29 4.91 -6.83
CA LEU A 171 -5.74 3.56 -6.78
C LEU A 171 -5.32 3.08 -8.18
N ARG A 172 -6.13 3.32 -9.21
CA ARG A 172 -5.77 2.94 -10.58
C ARG A 172 -4.54 3.68 -11.06
N HIS A 173 -4.42 4.98 -10.79
CA HIS A 173 -3.23 5.77 -11.09
C HIS A 173 -1.96 5.17 -10.46
N GLU A 174 -2.03 4.88 -9.16
CA GLU A 174 -0.94 4.22 -8.43
C GLU A 174 -0.55 2.90 -9.11
N GLN A 175 -1.54 2.06 -9.43
CA GLN A 175 -1.32 0.73 -9.95
C GLN A 175 -0.77 0.72 -11.38
N THR A 176 -1.17 1.66 -12.25
CA THR A 176 -0.74 1.67 -13.66
C THR A 176 0.49 2.53 -13.91
N GLU A 177 0.53 3.75 -13.34
CA GLU A 177 1.58 4.73 -13.67
C GLU A 177 2.78 4.62 -12.74
N VAL A 178 2.56 4.30 -11.46
CA VAL A 178 3.62 4.34 -10.44
C VAL A 178 4.21 2.96 -10.18
N LEU A 179 3.35 1.96 -9.97
CA LEU A 179 3.79 0.62 -9.58
C LEU A 179 4.21 -0.27 -10.75
N GLN A 180 3.61 -0.13 -11.94
CA GLN A 180 3.97 -1.01 -13.04
C GLN A 180 5.48 -0.96 -13.39
N PRO A 181 6.13 0.22 -13.48
CA PRO A 181 7.57 0.28 -13.70
C PRO A 181 8.41 -0.40 -12.60
N VAL A 182 7.87 -0.51 -11.38
CA VAL A 182 8.54 -1.22 -10.27
C VAL A 182 8.40 -2.73 -10.47
N PHE A 183 7.20 -3.20 -10.79
CA PHE A 183 6.92 -4.61 -11.06
C PHE A 183 7.69 -5.14 -12.29
N ASP A 184 7.89 -4.30 -13.30
CA ASP A 184 8.65 -4.65 -14.50
C ASP A 184 10.12 -4.98 -14.18
N MET A 185 10.67 -4.37 -13.12
CA MET A 185 12.05 -4.58 -12.68
C MET A 185 12.25 -5.83 -11.83
N LEU A 186 11.17 -6.46 -11.34
CA LEU A 186 11.28 -7.65 -10.52
C LEU A 186 11.74 -8.87 -11.33
N THR A 187 12.64 -9.65 -10.75
CA THR A 187 13.05 -10.95 -11.29
C THR A 187 11.88 -11.95 -11.28
N SER A 188 11.97 -13.02 -12.07
CA SER A 188 10.92 -14.06 -12.08
C SER A 188 10.65 -14.65 -10.69
N GLY A 189 11.70 -14.85 -9.88
CA GLY A 189 11.57 -15.30 -8.49
C GLY A 189 10.91 -14.25 -7.60
N GLY A 190 11.33 -12.98 -7.73
CA GLY A 190 10.73 -11.85 -7.02
C GLY A 190 9.25 -11.67 -7.32
N ARG A 191 8.84 -11.88 -8.58
CA ARG A 191 7.44 -11.84 -9.02
C ARG A 191 6.58 -12.92 -8.35
N ILE A 192 7.10 -14.14 -8.21
CA ILE A 192 6.42 -15.22 -7.49
C ILE A 192 6.30 -14.85 -6.01
N ILE A 193 7.40 -14.45 -5.37
CA ILE A 193 7.41 -14.07 -3.95
C ILE A 193 6.44 -12.90 -3.69
N ALA A 194 6.44 -11.87 -4.55
CA ALA A 194 5.53 -10.75 -4.45
C ALA A 194 4.06 -11.19 -4.60
N SER A 195 3.77 -12.17 -5.46
CA SER A 195 2.41 -12.68 -5.67
C SER A 195 1.89 -13.41 -4.43
N PHE A 196 2.71 -14.25 -3.79
CA PHE A 196 2.37 -14.88 -2.50
C PHE A 196 2.37 -13.88 -1.35
N GLY A 197 3.21 -12.85 -1.40
CA GLY A 197 3.28 -11.80 -0.40
C GLY A 197 2.20 -10.72 -0.53
N SER A 198 1.30 -10.80 -1.51
CA SER A 198 0.22 -9.84 -1.74
C SER A 198 -1.04 -10.25 -1.00
N GLU A 199 -1.04 -9.99 0.31
CA GLU A 199 -2.09 -10.40 1.25
C GLU A 199 -2.52 -9.28 2.21
N LEU A 200 -3.65 -8.65 1.96
CA LEU A 200 -4.18 -7.59 2.81
C LEU A 200 -5.19 -8.18 3.81
N ASP A 201 -5.00 -7.83 5.08
CA ASP A 201 -5.96 -8.08 6.16
C ASP A 201 -6.36 -6.74 6.78
N PHE A 202 -7.58 -6.33 6.49
CA PHE A 202 -8.16 -5.07 6.97
C PHE A 202 -8.87 -5.22 8.32
N SER A 203 -9.07 -6.45 8.81
CA SER A 203 -9.68 -6.71 10.12
C SER A 203 -8.69 -6.59 11.26
N CYS A 204 -7.44 -7.03 11.01
CA CYS A 204 -6.38 -7.16 12.02
C CYS A 204 -6.84 -7.87 13.32
N SER A 205 -7.75 -8.82 13.17
CA SER A 205 -8.22 -9.73 14.21
C SER A 205 -7.30 -10.95 14.32
N LEU A 206 -7.22 -11.58 15.50
CA LEU A 206 -6.55 -12.87 15.69
C LEU A 206 -7.19 -13.98 14.81
N SER A 207 -8.48 -13.85 14.54
CA SER A 207 -9.25 -14.69 13.61
C SER A 207 -9.90 -13.77 12.58
N PRO A 208 -9.20 -13.45 11.47
CA PRO A 208 -9.72 -12.52 10.48
C PRO A 208 -10.93 -13.12 9.76
N ASP A 209 -12.00 -12.33 9.65
CA ASP A 209 -13.17 -12.68 8.85
C ASP A 209 -12.75 -12.64 7.37
N PRO A 210 -12.97 -13.72 6.59
CA PRO A 210 -12.60 -13.79 5.18
C PRO A 210 -13.07 -12.61 4.34
N LYS A 211 -14.17 -11.94 4.71
CA LYS A 211 -14.68 -10.77 3.98
C LYS A 211 -13.76 -9.54 4.05
N PHE A 212 -12.82 -9.51 5.00
CA PHE A 212 -11.83 -8.43 5.17
C PHE A 212 -10.44 -8.81 4.66
N LEU A 213 -10.31 -9.99 4.05
CA LEU A 213 -9.06 -10.52 3.52
C LEU A 213 -9.02 -10.39 2.00
N ALA A 214 -7.85 -10.03 1.47
CA ALA A 214 -7.56 -10.11 0.05
C ALA A 214 -6.18 -10.75 -0.14
N SER A 215 -6.14 -11.98 -0.67
CA SER A 215 -4.91 -12.71 -0.98
C SER A 215 -4.87 -13.02 -2.47
N PHE A 216 -3.81 -12.60 -3.15
CA PHE A 216 -3.67 -12.80 -4.60
C PHE A 216 -3.58 -14.29 -4.96
N SER A 217 -2.75 -15.04 -4.25
CA SER A 217 -2.57 -16.49 -4.48
C SER A 217 -3.83 -17.29 -4.13
N SER A 218 -4.60 -16.86 -3.14
CA SER A 218 -5.90 -17.49 -2.85
C SER A 218 -6.95 -17.20 -3.92
N HIS A 219 -6.93 -16.01 -4.51
CA HIS A 219 -7.87 -15.61 -5.56
C HIS A 219 -7.65 -16.39 -6.87
N TYR A 220 -6.40 -16.54 -7.28
CA TYR A 220 -6.06 -17.18 -8.56
C TYR A 220 -5.68 -18.67 -8.45
N GLY A 221 -5.38 -19.15 -7.25
CA GLY A 221 -4.90 -20.50 -7.01
C GLY A 221 -3.37 -20.54 -6.82
N TYR A 222 -2.95 -21.37 -5.87
CA TYR A 222 -1.55 -21.50 -5.48
C TYR A 222 -0.69 -22.13 -6.59
N LEU A 223 -1.23 -23.07 -7.35
CA LEU A 223 -0.50 -23.75 -8.43
C LEU A 223 -0.28 -22.80 -9.62
N GLU A 224 -1.31 -22.05 -9.98
CA GLU A 224 -1.29 -21.03 -11.04
C GLU A 224 -0.29 -19.92 -10.70
N THR A 225 -0.26 -19.50 -9.43
CA THR A 225 0.69 -18.50 -8.92
C THR A 225 2.12 -19.03 -8.92
N LEU A 226 2.34 -20.25 -8.41
CA LEU A 226 3.66 -20.88 -8.35
C LEU A 226 4.22 -21.16 -9.76
N ALA A 227 3.37 -21.55 -10.70
CA ALA A 227 3.74 -21.76 -12.09
C ALA A 227 3.98 -20.44 -12.86
N GLY A 228 3.69 -19.29 -12.25
CA GLY A 228 3.80 -17.97 -12.89
C GLY A 228 2.74 -17.71 -13.97
N LEU A 229 1.66 -18.51 -14.01
CA LEU A 229 0.52 -18.31 -14.91
C LEU A 229 -0.34 -17.14 -14.47
N LYS A 230 -0.34 -16.84 -13.17
CA LYS A 230 -0.98 -15.68 -12.55
C LYS A 230 0.02 -14.93 -11.70
N CYS A 231 0.14 -13.63 -11.92
CA CYS A 231 1.22 -12.85 -11.32
C CYS A 231 0.79 -11.45 -10.90
N ILE A 232 1.14 -11.03 -9.68
CA ILE A 232 0.88 -9.66 -9.22
C ILE A 232 1.64 -8.60 -10.05
N ALA A 233 2.73 -8.99 -10.70
CA ALA A 233 3.48 -8.09 -11.57
C ALA A 233 2.80 -7.88 -12.94
N ASP A 234 1.89 -8.77 -13.34
CA ASP A 234 1.05 -8.58 -14.52
C ASP A 234 -0.05 -7.55 -14.22
N PRO A 235 -0.19 -6.48 -15.01
CA PRO A 235 -1.15 -5.41 -14.72
C PRO A 235 -2.60 -5.87 -14.79
N VAL A 236 -2.92 -6.85 -15.65
CA VAL A 236 -4.29 -7.32 -15.84
C VAL A 236 -4.70 -8.20 -14.67
N ASP A 237 -3.86 -9.17 -14.31
CA ASP A 237 -4.11 -10.04 -13.15
C ASP A 237 -4.18 -9.22 -11.85
N ARG A 238 -3.24 -8.29 -11.65
CA ARG A 238 -3.21 -7.42 -10.46
C ARG A 238 -4.49 -6.60 -10.34
N TRP A 239 -4.92 -5.95 -11.42
CA TRP A 239 -6.11 -5.10 -11.38
C TRP A 239 -7.40 -5.88 -11.16
N GLN A 240 -7.54 -7.06 -11.80
CA GLN A 240 -8.68 -7.95 -11.56
C GLN A 240 -8.77 -8.41 -10.09
N TRP A 241 -7.64 -8.75 -9.47
CA TRP A 241 -7.59 -9.06 -8.04
C TRP A 241 -7.93 -7.85 -7.16
N VAL A 242 -7.43 -6.66 -7.50
CA VAL A 242 -7.76 -5.42 -6.80
C VAL A 242 -9.27 -5.14 -6.81
N GLU A 243 -9.90 -5.22 -7.99
CA GLU A 243 -11.34 -5.00 -8.15
C GLU A 243 -12.19 -6.07 -7.46
N SER A 244 -11.77 -7.33 -7.53
CA SER A 244 -12.59 -8.45 -7.05
C SER A 244 -12.40 -8.73 -5.56
N CYS A 245 -11.27 -8.35 -4.98
CA CYS A 245 -10.90 -8.70 -3.61
C CYS A 245 -10.54 -7.49 -2.76
N VAL A 246 -9.55 -6.68 -3.18
CA VAL A 246 -9.01 -5.60 -2.33
C VAL A 246 -10.06 -4.52 -2.06
N ILE A 247 -10.69 -3.98 -3.11
CA ILE A 247 -11.69 -2.92 -2.98
C ILE A 247 -12.89 -3.40 -2.14
N PRO A 248 -13.54 -4.55 -2.44
CA PRO A 248 -14.65 -5.05 -1.63
C PRO A 248 -14.28 -5.30 -0.17
N ALA A 249 -13.11 -5.89 0.09
CA ALA A 249 -12.66 -6.18 1.46
C ALA A 249 -12.43 -4.89 2.26
N TRP A 250 -11.85 -3.86 1.63
CA TRP A 250 -11.69 -2.56 2.25
C TRP A 250 -13.03 -1.84 2.45
N MET A 251 -13.93 -1.86 1.46
CA MET A 251 -15.27 -1.28 1.62
C MET A 251 -16.01 -1.90 2.82
N ALA A 252 -15.92 -3.22 2.98
CA ALA A 252 -16.51 -3.90 4.12
C ALA A 252 -15.85 -3.47 5.44
N ALA A 253 -14.52 -3.37 5.48
CA ALA A 253 -13.78 -2.96 6.67
C ALA A 253 -14.07 -1.50 7.05
N ASP A 254 -14.09 -0.58 6.07
CA ASP A 254 -14.42 0.83 6.22
C ASP A 254 -15.84 1.04 6.78
N GLN A 255 -16.81 0.27 6.29
CA GLN A 255 -18.19 0.30 6.82
C GLN A 255 -18.28 -0.27 8.24
N ALA A 256 -17.49 -1.30 8.55
CA ALA A 256 -17.43 -1.90 9.87
C ALA A 256 -16.58 -1.09 10.87
N ASN A 257 -15.95 0.00 10.43
CA ASN A 257 -14.96 0.76 11.18
C ASN A 257 -15.59 1.66 12.27
N SER A 258 -16.20 1.04 13.28
CA SER A 258 -16.74 1.71 14.45
C SER A 258 -15.67 1.97 15.52
N GLU A 259 -15.98 2.84 16.48
CA GLU A 259 -15.16 3.00 17.69
C GLU A 259 -14.99 1.66 18.42
N GLY A 260 -13.74 1.32 18.77
CA GLY A 260 -13.38 0.06 19.44
C GLY A 260 -13.26 -1.15 18.51
N SER A 261 -13.39 -0.98 17.19
CA SER A 261 -13.07 -2.07 16.26
C SER A 261 -11.56 -2.27 16.12
N SER A 262 -11.13 -3.53 15.96
CA SER A 262 -9.71 -3.89 15.79
C SER A 262 -9.07 -3.20 14.58
N GLY A 263 -9.85 -3.00 13.50
CA GLY A 263 -9.41 -2.24 12.32
C GLY A 263 -9.10 -0.78 12.65
N LYS A 264 -9.96 -0.11 13.42
CA LYS A 264 -9.75 1.29 13.85
C LYS A 264 -8.54 1.41 14.78
N GLU A 265 -8.45 0.54 15.78
CA GLU A 265 -7.31 0.50 16.71
C GLU A 265 -6.00 0.29 15.93
N GLN A 266 -6.04 -0.53 14.89
CA GLN A 266 -4.86 -0.76 14.09
C GLN A 266 -4.46 0.49 13.29
N LEU A 267 -5.40 1.20 12.68
CA LEU A 267 -5.15 2.49 12.02
C LEU A 267 -4.59 3.52 13.01
N VAL A 268 -5.13 3.59 14.23
CA VAL A 268 -4.62 4.50 15.28
C VAL A 268 -3.18 4.16 15.64
N SER A 269 -2.88 2.88 15.85
CA SER A 269 -1.51 2.40 16.14
C SER A 269 -0.56 2.68 14.96
N MET A 270 -1.03 2.51 13.71
CA MET A 270 -0.25 2.87 12.51
C MET A 270 0.02 4.37 12.46
N ALA A 271 -0.97 5.22 12.71
CA ALA A 271 -0.84 6.67 12.72
C ALA A 271 0.09 7.18 13.83
N ALA A 272 0.13 6.49 14.97
CA ALA A 272 1.08 6.75 16.06
C ALA A 272 2.51 6.28 15.74
N GLY A 273 2.71 5.51 14.68
CA GLY A 273 4.01 4.94 14.31
C GLY A 273 4.44 3.78 15.22
N GLU A 274 3.50 3.09 15.85
CA GLU A 274 3.78 1.99 16.78
C GLU A 274 4.08 0.67 16.06
N GLN A 275 4.88 -0.20 16.72
CA GLN A 275 5.35 -1.47 16.16
C GLN A 275 4.40 -2.63 16.50
N GLY A 276 3.29 -2.76 15.79
CA GLY A 276 2.45 -3.96 15.83
C GLY A 276 3.00 -5.15 15.02
N LEU A 277 4.32 -5.28 14.87
CA LEU A 277 4.96 -6.10 13.82
C LEU A 277 5.13 -7.58 14.19
N LEU A 278 5.33 -7.91 15.47
CA LEU A 278 5.70 -9.26 15.90
C LEU A 278 4.63 -10.32 15.59
N HIS A 279 3.34 -9.96 15.60
CA HIS A 279 2.25 -10.89 15.33
C HIS A 279 2.08 -11.23 13.83
N LYS A 280 2.45 -10.33 12.91
CA LYS A 280 2.36 -10.61 11.45
C LYS A 280 3.58 -11.34 10.89
N ILE A 281 4.71 -11.27 11.59
CA ILE A 281 5.91 -12.04 11.22
C ILE A 281 5.60 -13.55 11.22
N SER A 282 4.85 -14.05 12.22
CA SER A 282 4.47 -15.47 12.29
C SER A 282 3.52 -15.92 11.17
N SER A 283 2.58 -15.07 10.73
CA SER A 283 1.65 -15.41 9.64
C SER A 283 2.35 -15.42 8.28
N PHE A 284 3.24 -14.45 8.01
CA PHE A 284 4.01 -14.39 6.77
C PHE A 284 4.96 -15.59 6.63
N THR A 285 5.61 -16.01 7.72
CA THR A 285 6.46 -17.22 7.69
C THR A 285 5.67 -18.51 7.49
N GLY A 286 4.40 -18.56 7.92
CA GLY A 286 3.51 -19.71 7.73
C GLY A 286 3.05 -19.91 6.28
N GLY A 287 2.99 -18.85 5.47
CA GLY A 287 2.62 -18.94 4.05
C GLY A 287 3.77 -19.34 3.11
N LEU A 288 5.03 -19.19 3.55
CA LEU A 288 6.23 -19.49 2.75
C LEU A 288 6.78 -20.91 2.92
N LEU A 289 6.26 -21.66 3.89
CA LEU A 289 6.66 -23.04 4.15
C LEU A 289 5.43 -23.95 3.94
N PRO A 290 5.44 -24.88 2.96
CA PRO A 290 4.42 -25.91 2.92
C PRO A 290 4.60 -26.79 4.17
N GLY A 291 3.51 -26.96 4.92
CA GLY A 291 3.41 -27.98 5.97
C GLY A 291 3.40 -29.39 5.41
#